data_AF-A0A953S7M6-F1
#
_entry.id   AF-A0A953S7M6-F1
#
_cell.length_a   1.000
_cell.length_b   1.000
_cell.length_c   1.000
_cell.angle_alpha   90.00
_cell.angle_beta   90.00
_cell.angle_gamma   90.00
#
_symmetry.space_group_name_H-M   'P 1'
#
loop_
_entity.id
_entity.type
_entity.pdbx_description
1 polymer ?
#
loop_
_entity_poly.entity_id
_entity_poly.type
_entity_poly.pdbx_seq_one_letter_code
_entity_poly.pdbx_strand_id
1 'polypeptide(L)'
;RAQDIASWFLPHNIPVLIGGFHVSGMLAMIGVTADLRAALCRGIILVAGEVEKPIDFEALRAGLANVLHAVLPERRSEVRVRLRVMLMLRGADINEKPFEELSPTENVSQSGFLCGCTALLKKDAVVEVYLVSGGTKFVGKARVVRSEVCDTPYPRYAFRFVQKAGDWILQ
;
A
#
# COMPACT_ATOMS: atom_id res chain seq x y z
N ARG A 1 8.67 -5.48 -25.86
CA ARG A 1 8.33 -6.32 -24.67
C ARG A 1 6.82 -6.47 -24.59
N ALA A 2 6.29 -7.50 -23.93
CA ALA A 2 4.82 -7.69 -23.82
C ALA A 2 4.10 -6.46 -23.22
N GLN A 3 4.76 -5.73 -22.32
CA GLN A 3 4.27 -4.48 -21.75
C GLN A 3 4.15 -3.34 -22.77
N ASP A 4 5.03 -3.30 -23.79
CA ASP A 4 4.99 -2.26 -24.82
C ASP A 4 3.79 -2.48 -25.75
N ILE A 5 3.48 -3.74 -26.06
CA ILE A 5 2.28 -4.11 -26.82
C ILE A 5 1.02 -3.77 -26.00
N ALA A 6 1.02 -4.10 -24.70
CA ALA A 6 -0.08 -3.75 -23.81
C ALA A 6 -0.37 -2.24 -23.79
N SER A 7 0.68 -1.40 -23.89
CA SER A 7 0.54 0.06 -23.86
C SER A 7 -0.32 0.64 -24.98
N TRP A 8 -0.49 -0.08 -26.09
CA TRP A 8 -1.37 0.34 -27.19
C TRP A 8 -2.85 0.11 -26.89
N PHE A 9 -3.18 -0.88 -26.05
CA PHE A 9 -4.55 -1.29 -25.75
C PHE A 9 -5.13 -0.60 -24.51
N LEU A 10 -4.26 -0.27 -23.53
CA LEU A 10 -4.67 0.36 -22.27
C LEU A 10 -5.44 1.69 -22.45
N PRO A 11 -5.06 2.62 -23.35
CA PRO A 11 -5.80 3.88 -23.56
C PRO A 11 -7.22 3.66 -24.09
N HIS A 12 -7.50 2.51 -24.70
CA HIS A 12 -8.79 2.15 -25.26
C HIS A 12 -9.68 1.35 -24.29
N ASN A 13 -9.31 1.26 -23.01
CA ASN A 13 -9.99 0.46 -21.98
C ASN A 13 -10.14 -1.03 -22.36
N ILE A 14 -9.21 -1.55 -23.18
CA ILE A 14 -9.18 -2.97 -23.53
C ILE A 14 -8.37 -3.69 -22.45
N PRO A 15 -8.95 -4.67 -21.73
CA PRO A 15 -8.23 -5.43 -20.72
C PRO A 15 -7.08 -6.22 -21.36
N VAL A 16 -5.88 -6.11 -20.77
CA VAL A 16 -4.69 -6.84 -21.22
C VAL A 16 -4.23 -7.80 -20.15
N LEU A 17 -4.08 -9.07 -20.52
CA LEU A 17 -3.48 -10.10 -19.70
C LEU A 17 -2.07 -10.40 -20.21
N ILE A 18 -1.09 -10.43 -19.32
CA ILE A 18 0.27 -10.89 -19.61
C ILE A 18 0.58 -12.08 -18.70
N GLY A 19 0.77 -13.23 -19.33
CA GLY A 19 1.20 -14.46 -18.67
C GLY A 19 2.48 -15.01 -19.28
N GLY A 20 2.73 -16.29 -19.02
CA GLY A 20 3.85 -17.05 -19.57
C GLY A 20 4.99 -17.29 -18.58
N PHE A 21 5.97 -18.07 -19.02
CA PHE A 21 7.07 -18.57 -18.20
C PHE A 21 7.83 -17.47 -17.43
N HIS A 22 8.03 -16.31 -18.05
CA HIS A 22 8.74 -15.21 -17.40
C HIS A 22 7.97 -14.62 -16.21
N VAL A 23 6.65 -14.43 -16.34
CA VAL A 23 5.80 -13.90 -15.25
C VAL A 23 5.68 -14.93 -14.14
N SER A 24 5.39 -16.19 -14.50
CA SER A 24 5.28 -17.29 -13.54
C SER A 24 6.57 -17.55 -12.78
N GLY A 25 7.72 -17.57 -13.47
CA GLY A 25 9.03 -17.79 -12.85
C GLY A 25 9.41 -16.67 -11.88
N MET A 26 9.16 -15.41 -12.25
CA MET A 26 9.40 -14.26 -11.36
C MET A 26 8.52 -14.32 -10.12
N LEU A 27 7.22 -14.60 -10.28
CA LEU A 27 6.28 -14.72 -9.16
C LEU A 27 6.66 -15.86 -8.21
N ALA A 28 7.10 -17.01 -8.73
CA ALA A 28 7.44 -18.18 -7.91
C ALA A 28 8.78 -18.03 -7.17
N MET A 29 9.78 -17.41 -7.79
CA MET A 29 11.14 -17.34 -7.22
C MET A 29 11.41 -16.08 -6.40
N ILE A 30 10.97 -14.93 -6.90
CA ILE A 30 11.36 -13.60 -6.37
C ILE A 30 10.13 -12.85 -5.84
N GLY A 31 8.93 -13.22 -6.29
CA GLY A 31 7.70 -12.49 -6.03
C GLY A 31 7.53 -11.31 -6.99
N VAL A 32 6.76 -10.31 -6.57
CA VAL A 32 6.42 -9.17 -7.44
C VAL A 32 7.62 -8.20 -7.54
N THR A 33 8.36 -8.27 -8.64
CA THR A 33 9.46 -7.38 -8.98
C THR A 33 8.96 -5.97 -9.37
N ALA A 34 9.87 -4.98 -9.41
CA ALA A 34 9.52 -3.60 -9.74
C ALA A 34 8.82 -3.46 -11.11
N ASP A 35 9.29 -4.21 -12.12
CA ASP A 35 8.71 -4.22 -13.46
C ASP A 35 7.30 -4.81 -13.49
N LEU A 36 7.07 -5.90 -12.73
CA LEU A 36 5.73 -6.49 -12.60
C LEU A 36 4.79 -5.56 -11.84
N ARG A 37 5.29 -4.87 -10.82
CA ARG A 37 4.51 -3.84 -10.10
C ARG A 37 4.16 -2.66 -11.01
N ALA A 38 5.09 -2.20 -11.85
CA ALA A 38 4.83 -1.14 -12.82
C ALA A 38 3.77 -1.56 -13.84
N ALA A 39 3.79 -2.81 -14.31
CA ALA A 39 2.76 -3.36 -15.18
C ALA A 39 1.37 -3.36 -14.51
N LEU A 40 1.28 -3.84 -13.26
CA LEU A 40 0.04 -3.81 -12.48
C LEU A 40 -0.49 -2.38 -12.30
N CYS A 41 0.38 -1.41 -11.99
CA CYS A 41 -0.01 0.00 -11.85
C CYS A 41 -0.56 0.60 -13.14
N ARG A 42 -0.17 0.09 -14.31
CA ARG A 42 -0.70 0.51 -15.61
C ARG A 42 -2.05 -0.15 -15.95
N GLY A 43 -2.58 -1.02 -15.09
CA GLY A 43 -3.83 -1.74 -15.34
C GLY A 43 -3.65 -3.06 -16.10
N ILE A 44 -2.41 -3.56 -16.22
CA ILE A 44 -2.13 -4.85 -16.85
C ILE A 44 -2.39 -5.97 -15.83
N ILE A 45 -3.12 -7.01 -16.22
CA ILE A 45 -3.37 -8.19 -15.40
C ILE A 45 -2.23 -9.18 -15.61
N LEU A 46 -1.53 -9.52 -14.53
CA LEU A 46 -0.46 -10.53 -14.56
C LEU A 46 -1.04 -11.90 -14.23
N VAL A 47 -0.73 -12.90 -15.05
CA VAL A 47 -1.21 -14.27 -14.87
C VAL A 47 -0.04 -15.19 -14.57
N ALA A 48 -0.14 -15.96 -13.47
CA ALA A 48 0.77 -17.05 -13.18
C ALA A 48 0.35 -18.29 -13.99
N GLY A 49 0.86 -18.38 -15.22
CA GLY A 49 0.52 -19.43 -16.17
C GLY A 49 0.38 -18.88 -17.58
N GLU A 50 0.02 -19.76 -18.52
CA GLU A 50 -0.28 -19.37 -19.90
C GLU A 50 -1.77 -19.02 -20.04
N VAL A 51 -2.07 -18.06 -20.90
CA VAL A 51 -3.45 -17.64 -21.21
C VAL A 51 -3.79 -18.18 -22.58
N GLU A 52 -4.39 -19.38 -22.62
CA GLU A 52 -4.83 -20.01 -23.86
C GLU A 52 -6.26 -19.58 -24.23
N LYS A 53 -6.52 -19.50 -25.53
CA LYS A 53 -7.87 -19.36 -26.09
C LYS A 53 -8.30 -20.70 -26.71
N PRO A 54 -9.58 -21.08 -26.64
CA PRO A 54 -10.69 -20.37 -26.01
C PRO A 54 -10.58 -20.35 -24.49
N ILE A 55 -10.89 -19.21 -23.88
CA ILE A 55 -10.88 -19.09 -22.42
C ILE A 55 -11.99 -19.99 -21.89
N ASP A 56 -11.60 -20.98 -21.08
CA ASP A 56 -12.57 -21.81 -20.36
C ASP A 56 -13.22 -20.99 -19.26
N PHE A 57 -14.43 -20.49 -19.55
CA PHE A 57 -15.20 -19.68 -18.62
C PHE A 57 -15.67 -20.48 -17.40
N GLU A 58 -15.82 -21.81 -17.48
CA GLU A 58 -16.18 -22.64 -16.33
C GLU A 58 -14.98 -22.82 -15.41
N ALA A 59 -13.81 -23.14 -15.96
CA ALA A 59 -12.57 -23.20 -15.17
C ALA A 59 -12.23 -21.83 -14.57
N LEU A 60 -12.47 -20.74 -15.30
CA LEU A 60 -12.29 -19.38 -14.78
C LEU A 60 -13.30 -19.07 -13.67
N ARG A 61 -14.58 -19.42 -13.83
CA ARG A 61 -15.61 -19.26 -12.78
C ARG A 61 -15.28 -20.07 -11.54
N ALA A 62 -14.88 -21.33 -11.69
CA ALA A 62 -14.48 -22.20 -10.59
C ALA A 62 -13.20 -21.70 -9.91
N GLY A 63 -12.21 -21.23 -10.69
CA GLY A 63 -10.99 -20.60 -10.17
C GLY A 63 -11.27 -19.29 -9.44
N LEU A 64 -12.13 -18.43 -9.99
CA LEU A 64 -12.58 -17.20 -9.36
C LEU A 64 -13.36 -17.49 -8.08
N ALA A 65 -14.28 -18.46 -8.11
CA ALA A 65 -14.98 -18.93 -6.92
C ALA A 65 -13.99 -19.45 -5.89
N ASN A 66 -12.98 -20.21 -6.28
CA ASN A 66 -11.91 -20.66 -5.39
C ASN A 66 -11.04 -19.50 -4.88
N VAL A 67 -10.80 -18.42 -5.63
CA VAL A 67 -10.07 -17.23 -5.14
C VAL A 67 -10.94 -16.32 -4.27
N LEU A 68 -12.26 -16.33 -4.49
CA LEU A 68 -13.23 -15.62 -3.66
C LEU A 68 -13.53 -16.40 -2.36
N HIS A 69 -13.56 -17.74 -2.43
CA HIS A 69 -13.79 -18.65 -1.29
C HIS A 69 -12.52 -19.02 -0.54
N ALA A 70 -11.38 -19.16 -1.22
CA ALA A 70 -10.07 -18.98 -0.62
C ALA A 70 -9.96 -17.50 -0.36
N VAL A 71 -10.66 -17.07 0.69
CA VAL A 71 -10.35 -15.91 1.50
C VAL A 71 -8.83 -15.78 1.50
N LEU A 72 -8.28 -14.99 0.57
CA LEU A 72 -7.13 -14.17 0.89
C LEU A 72 -7.67 -13.48 2.14
N PRO A 73 -7.19 -13.84 3.35
CA PRO A 73 -7.67 -13.16 4.55
C PRO A 73 -7.54 -11.70 4.18
N GLU A 74 -8.66 -10.99 4.18
CA GLU A 74 -8.70 -9.55 4.01
C GLU A 74 -7.54 -9.06 4.88
N ARG A 75 -6.37 -8.76 4.26
CA ARG A 75 -5.12 -8.62 5.04
C ARG A 75 -5.21 -7.40 5.96
N ARG A 76 -6.29 -6.64 5.81
CA ARG A 76 -6.67 -5.45 6.52
C ARG A 76 -7.83 -5.84 7.42
N SER A 77 -7.53 -6.00 8.70
CA SER A 77 -8.53 -6.19 9.75
C SER A 77 -9.47 -5.00 9.92
N GLU A 78 -9.25 -3.90 9.20
CA GLU A 78 -9.91 -2.61 9.43
C GLU A 78 -10.20 -1.85 8.13
N VAL A 79 -11.35 -1.18 8.11
CA VAL A 79 -11.73 -0.21 7.09
C VAL A 79 -10.78 0.99 7.14
N ARG A 80 -10.19 1.34 6.00
CA ARG A 80 -9.39 2.56 5.84
C ARG A 80 -10.23 3.62 5.16
N VAL A 81 -10.50 4.70 5.86
CA VAL A 81 -11.18 5.87 5.30
C VAL A 81 -10.11 6.79 4.71
N ARG A 82 -10.30 7.17 3.44
CA ARG A 82 -9.46 8.18 2.80
C ARG A 82 -9.83 9.54 3.38
N LEU A 83 -9.12 9.92 4.43
CA LEU A 83 -9.36 11.15 5.19
C LEU A 83 -8.07 11.93 5.31
N ARG A 84 -8.14 13.22 4.95
CA ARG A 84 -7.04 14.17 5.10
C ARG A 84 -7.18 14.89 6.43
N VAL A 85 -6.37 14.47 7.39
CA VAL A 85 -6.28 15.09 8.71
C VAL A 85 -4.85 15.53 8.93
N MET A 86 -4.68 16.74 9.43
CA MET A 86 -3.37 17.25 9.82
C MET A 86 -2.93 16.59 11.12
N LEU A 87 -1.83 15.84 11.05
CA LEU A 87 -1.15 15.29 12.21
C LEU A 87 0.18 16.00 12.41
N MET A 88 0.54 16.21 13.66
CA MET A 88 1.89 16.59 14.04
C MET A 88 2.60 15.35 14.55
N LEU A 89 3.69 14.99 13.88
CA LEU A 89 4.55 13.86 14.21
C LEU A 89 5.78 14.40 14.94
N ARG A 90 6.07 13.82 16.10
CA ARG A 90 7.30 14.09 16.85
C ARG A 90 8.08 12.79 17.04
N GLY A 91 9.37 12.81 16.78
CA GLY A 91 10.19 11.61 16.95
C GLY A 91 11.65 11.89 16.68
N ALA A 92 12.44 10.83 16.62
CA ALA A 92 13.82 10.87 16.20
C ALA A 92 13.95 10.26 14.80
N ASP A 93 14.71 10.91 13.92
CA ASP A 93 15.02 10.37 12.60
C ASP A 93 16.05 9.22 12.66
N ILE A 94 16.45 8.71 11.50
CA ILE A 94 17.49 7.67 11.37
C ILE A 94 18.84 8.04 12.03
N ASN A 95 19.13 9.33 12.18
CA ASN A 95 20.35 9.88 12.77
C ASN A 95 20.13 10.31 14.24
N GLU A 96 19.03 9.87 14.86
CA GLU A 96 18.63 10.25 16.22
C GLU A 96 18.35 11.75 16.41
N LYS A 97 18.20 12.50 15.31
CA LYS A 97 17.86 13.91 15.37
C LYS A 97 16.37 14.08 15.66
N PRO A 98 15.99 14.88 16.67
CA PRO A 98 14.59 15.15 16.92
C PRO A 98 13.99 15.93 15.76
N PHE A 99 12.82 15.50 15.30
CA PHE A 99 12.03 16.20 14.29
C PHE A 99 10.61 16.41 14.80
N GLU A 100 10.01 17.49 14.31
CA GLU A 100 8.61 17.82 14.47
C GLU A 100 8.08 18.21 13.09
N GLU A 101 7.16 17.42 12.55
CA GLU A 101 6.62 17.65 11.21
C GLU A 101 5.10 17.59 11.21
N LEU A 102 4.48 18.54 10.51
CA LEU A 102 3.06 18.56 10.23
C LEU A 102 2.80 17.88 8.89
N SER A 103 2.08 16.76 8.93
CA SER A 103 1.81 15.94 7.76
C SER A 103 0.33 15.59 7.65
N PRO A 104 -0.30 15.81 6.48
CA PRO A 104 -1.66 15.33 6.25
C PRO A 104 -1.67 13.81 6.08
N THR A 105 -2.66 13.15 6.64
CA THR A 105 -2.93 11.73 6.37
C THR A 105 -3.51 11.54 4.97
N GLU A 106 -3.16 10.43 4.34
CA GLU A 106 -3.80 9.98 3.10
C GLU A 106 -4.94 9.02 3.38
N ASN A 107 -4.71 8.09 4.31
CA ASN A 107 -5.69 7.09 4.74
C ASN A 107 -5.56 6.87 6.24
N VAL A 108 -6.69 6.66 6.91
CA VAL A 108 -6.79 6.48 8.36
C VAL A 108 -7.57 5.19 8.63
N SER A 109 -7.14 4.40 9.61
CA SER A 109 -7.90 3.28 10.19
C SER A 109 -7.98 3.43 11.71
N GLN A 110 -8.69 2.53 12.38
CA GLN A 110 -8.84 2.55 13.84
C GLN A 110 -7.49 2.39 14.56
N SER A 111 -6.59 1.55 14.04
CA SER A 111 -5.27 1.26 14.62
C SER A 111 -4.07 1.85 13.87
N GLY A 112 -4.27 2.57 12.77
CA GLY A 112 -3.15 3.09 11.99
C GLY A 112 -3.51 4.17 11.01
N PHE A 113 -2.50 4.71 10.34
CA PHE A 113 -2.66 5.74 9.33
C PHE A 113 -1.48 5.71 8.35
N LEU A 114 -1.69 6.33 7.19
CA LEU A 114 -0.68 6.57 6.17
C LEU A 114 -0.49 8.07 6.05
N CYS A 115 0.75 8.54 6.14
CA CYS A 115 1.11 9.92 5.85
C CYS A 115 2.49 9.98 5.22
N GLY A 116 2.77 11.05 4.50
CA GLY A 116 4.14 11.34 4.09
C GLY A 116 4.91 12.01 5.22
N CYS A 117 6.23 11.86 5.23
CA CYS A 117 7.12 12.48 6.19
C CYS A 117 8.47 12.71 5.52
N THR A 118 9.06 13.89 5.66
CA THR A 118 10.40 14.16 5.14
C THR A 118 11.50 13.52 5.97
N ALA A 119 11.24 13.30 7.27
CA ALA A 119 12.18 12.62 8.14
C ALA A 119 12.34 11.15 7.72
N LEU A 120 13.59 10.73 7.53
CA LEU A 120 13.90 9.35 7.20
C LEU A 120 13.75 8.47 8.44
N LEU A 121 12.69 7.66 8.47
CA LEU A 121 12.41 6.75 9.58
C LEU A 121 12.81 5.30 9.24
N LYS A 122 13.45 4.62 10.20
CA LYS A 122 13.65 3.16 10.13
C LYS A 122 12.34 2.42 10.39
N LYS A 123 12.25 1.18 9.90
CA LYS A 123 11.17 0.27 10.29
C LYS A 123 11.17 0.09 11.81
N ASP A 124 9.98 0.02 12.40
CA ASP A 124 9.73 -0.07 13.84
C ASP A 124 10.15 1.16 14.67
N ALA A 125 10.57 2.26 14.03
CA ALA A 125 10.75 3.54 14.71
C ALA A 125 9.42 4.02 15.31
N VAL A 126 9.46 4.51 16.54
CA VAL A 126 8.28 4.99 17.27
C VAL A 126 8.25 6.52 17.24
N VAL A 127 7.10 7.05 16.84
CA VAL A 127 6.80 8.48 16.79
C VAL A 127 5.60 8.79 17.67
N GLU A 128 5.62 9.96 18.28
CA GLU A 128 4.47 10.55 18.95
C GLU A 128 3.58 11.25 17.94
N VAL A 129 2.27 11.03 18.07
CA VAL A 129 1.26 11.50 17.14
C VAL A 129 0.31 12.45 17.86
N TYR A 130 0.19 13.65 17.32
CA TYR A 130 -0.71 14.68 17.81
C TYR A 130 -1.71 15.05 16.70
N LEU A 131 -2.98 15.14 17.07
CA LEU A 131 -4.06 15.57 16.18
C LEU A 131 -4.13 17.11 16.20
N VAL A 132 -4.14 17.72 15.02
CA VAL A 132 -4.30 19.18 14.87
C VAL A 132 -5.74 19.48 14.45
N SER A 133 -6.60 19.76 15.43
CA SER A 133 -8.01 20.13 15.22
C SER A 133 -8.40 21.23 16.20
N GLY A 134 -8.22 22.50 15.81
CA GLY A 134 -8.42 23.67 16.69
C GLY A 134 -7.41 23.80 17.85
N GLY A 135 -6.45 22.88 17.95
CA GLY A 135 -5.37 22.79 18.93
C GLY A 135 -4.54 21.52 18.70
N THR A 136 -3.46 21.31 19.46
CA THR A 136 -2.61 20.10 19.40
C THR A 136 -2.99 19.12 20.52
N LYS A 137 -3.72 18.06 20.17
CA LYS A 137 -4.09 17.00 21.13
C LYS A 137 -3.22 15.78 20.94
N PHE A 138 -2.63 15.28 22.02
CA PHE A 138 -1.87 14.02 21.97
C PHE A 138 -2.82 12.84 21.74
N VAL A 139 -2.57 12.06 20.68
CA VAL A 139 -3.36 10.86 20.35
C VAL A 139 -2.69 9.61 20.91
N GLY A 140 -1.37 9.51 20.78
CA GLY A 140 -0.64 8.32 21.18
C GLY A 140 0.71 8.17 20.50
N LYS A 141 1.29 6.98 20.67
CA LYS A 141 2.55 6.58 20.04
C LYS A 141 2.28 5.59 18.92
N ALA A 142 2.89 5.80 17.76
CA ALA A 142 2.76 4.93 16.61
C ALA A 142 4.12 4.46 16.10
N ARG A 143 4.20 3.21 15.65
CA ARG A 143 5.40 2.62 15.04
C ARG A 143 5.30 2.58 13.53
N VAL A 144 6.42 2.74 12.85
CA VAL A 144 6.53 2.57 11.40
C VAL A 144 6.43 1.08 11.06
N VAL A 145 5.40 0.70 10.31
CA VAL A 145 5.20 -0.68 9.85
C VAL A 145 5.85 -0.92 8.50
N ARG A 146 5.77 0.07 7.60
CA ARG A 146 6.40 0.04 6.28
C ARG A 146 6.63 1.46 5.74
N SER A 147 7.64 1.61 4.90
CA SER A 147 7.83 2.75 4.01
C SER A 147 7.39 2.39 2.59
N GLU A 148 6.64 3.27 1.96
CA GLU A 148 6.42 3.28 0.52
C GLU A 148 7.43 4.27 -0.06
N VAL A 149 8.62 3.74 -0.40
CA VAL A 149 9.63 4.48 -1.12
C VAL A 149 9.23 4.45 -2.60
N CYS A 150 8.55 5.49 -3.05
CA CYS A 150 8.62 5.91 -4.44
C CYS A 150 9.70 6.99 -4.50
N ASP A 151 10.53 7.03 -5.55
CA ASP A 151 11.57 8.03 -5.85
C ASP A 151 11.02 9.47 -5.83
N THR A 152 10.67 9.94 -4.65
CA THR A 152 9.99 11.18 -4.37
C THR A 152 10.64 11.76 -3.12
N PRO A 153 10.87 13.08 -3.07
CA PRO A 153 11.45 13.73 -1.90
C PRO A 153 10.54 13.68 -0.65
N TYR A 154 9.36 13.07 -0.76
CA TYR A 154 8.36 12.96 0.29
C TYR A 154 7.94 11.49 0.49
N PRO A 155 8.79 10.66 1.13
CA PRO A 155 8.49 9.26 1.33
C PRO A 155 7.23 9.08 2.18
N ARG A 156 6.44 8.06 1.84
CA ARG A 156 5.20 7.72 2.56
C ARG A 156 5.49 6.64 3.58
N TYR A 157 4.96 6.81 4.78
CA TYR A 157 5.10 5.85 5.86
C TYR A 157 3.73 5.41 6.37
N ALA A 158 3.58 4.10 6.54
CA ALA A 158 2.43 3.53 7.21
C ALA A 158 2.76 3.31 8.68
N PHE A 159 1.95 3.92 9.54
CA PHE A 159 2.09 3.87 10.98
C PHE A 159 0.99 3.01 11.60
N ARG A 160 1.32 2.34 12.71
CA ARG A 160 0.37 1.62 13.56
C ARG A 160 0.53 2.09 15.00
N PHE A 161 -0.57 2.42 15.68
CA PHE A 161 -0.54 2.79 17.09
C PHE A 161 -0.04 1.63 17.94
N VAL A 162 0.95 1.91 18.78
CA VAL A 162 1.43 1.03 19.85
C VAL A 162 0.69 1.34 21.14
N GLN A 163 0.42 2.62 21.37
CA GLN A 163 -0.34 3.12 22.51
C GLN A 163 -1.27 4.22 22.03
N LYS A 164 -2.56 4.08 22.32
CA LYS A 164 -3.59 5.08 22.04
C LYS A 164 -4.05 5.63 23.39
N ALA A 165 -3.78 6.91 23.63
CA ALA A 165 -4.06 7.57 24.90
C ALA A 165 -5.10 8.69 24.77
N GLY A 166 -5.34 9.20 23.56
CA GLY A 166 -6.28 10.28 23.29
C GLY A 166 -7.34 9.95 22.26
N ASP A 167 -8.23 10.92 22.03
CA ASP A 167 -9.31 10.83 21.05
C ASP A 167 -8.77 10.72 19.63
N TRP A 168 -9.13 9.62 18.97
CA TRP A 168 -8.83 9.37 17.57
C TRP A 168 -10.08 9.42 16.73
N ILE A 169 -9.92 9.79 15.47
CA ILE A 169 -11.01 10.11 14.55
C ILE A 169 -11.85 8.87 14.20
N LEU A 170 -11.25 7.69 14.24
CA LEU A 170 -11.95 6.42 14.05
C LEU A 170 -11.94 5.66 15.39
N GLN A 171 -13.12 5.52 15.99
CA GLN A 171 -13.33 4.76 17.22
C GLN A 171 -13.78 3.34 16.91
#